data_AF-A0A3B8RK60-F1
#
_entry.id   AF-A0A3B8RK60-F1
#
_cell.length_a   1.000
_cell.length_b   1.000
_cell.length_c   1.000
_cell.angle_alpha   90.00
_cell.angle_beta   90.00
_cell.angle_gamma   90.00
#
_symmetry.space_group_name_H-M   'P 1'
#
loop_
_entity.id
_entity.type
_entity.pdbx_description
1 polymer ?
#
loop_
_entity_poly.entity_id
_entity_poly.type
_entity_poly.pdbx_seq_one_letter_code
_entity_poly.pdbx_strand_id
1 'polypeptide(L)'
;FASAEGKKGGQFYTPRSIVKLLTEMLEPYKGRIFDPCCGSGGMFVQSEKFVEAHGGKIKDISVYGQESNQTTWKLCKMNMAIRGIDSNIKWGDAFHDDQHKDLKADFILANPPFNDSDWNGELLQEDVRWKFGVPPKNNANFAWVQHFIHHLNPTGVAG
;
A
#
# COMPACT_ATOMS: atom_id res chain seq x y z
N PHE A 1 -7.92 19.17 -2.82
CA PHE A 1 -8.96 18.24 -2.33
C PHE A 1 -8.62 17.75 -0.92
N ALA A 2 -7.61 16.90 -0.70
CA ALA A 2 -7.27 16.37 0.64
C ALA A 2 -6.99 17.44 1.72
N SER A 3 -6.28 18.54 1.38
CA SER A 3 -6.03 19.65 2.31
C SER A 3 -7.27 20.47 2.66
N ALA A 4 -8.32 20.41 1.84
CA ALA A 4 -9.57 21.16 2.04
C ALA A 4 -10.62 20.35 2.83
N GLU A 5 -10.50 19.02 2.89
CA GLU A 5 -11.46 18.15 3.58
C GLU A 5 -11.19 17.95 5.08
N GLY A 6 -10.12 18.52 5.64
CA GLY A 6 -9.88 18.53 7.09
C GLY A 6 -9.67 17.14 7.74
N LYS A 7 -9.62 16.05 6.95
CA LYS A 7 -9.39 14.68 7.44
C LYS A 7 -7.91 14.50 7.74
N LYS A 8 -7.53 14.65 9.01
CA LYS A 8 -6.15 14.58 9.53
C LYS A 8 -5.52 13.17 9.54
N GLY A 9 -6.13 12.17 8.91
CA GLY A 9 -5.68 10.77 8.96
C GLY A 9 -4.72 10.39 7.83
N GLY A 10 -3.73 9.54 8.13
CA GLY A 10 -2.77 8.97 7.17
C GLY A 10 -3.40 8.23 5.98
N GLN A 11 -4.67 7.85 6.10
CA GLN A 11 -5.47 7.16 5.06
C GLN A 11 -5.68 7.94 3.75
N PHE A 12 -5.66 9.28 3.74
CA PHE A 12 -6.17 10.02 2.57
C PHE A 12 -5.09 10.64 1.69
N TYR A 13 -3.96 11.05 2.27
CA TYR A 13 -2.90 11.71 1.51
C TYR A 13 -1.56 11.71 2.25
N THR A 14 -0.59 10.96 1.72
CA THR A 14 0.81 11.06 2.12
C THR A 14 1.45 12.27 1.42
N PRO A 15 2.08 13.22 2.15
CA PRO A 15 2.74 14.36 1.54
C PRO A 15 3.80 13.94 0.51
N ARG A 16 3.87 14.67 -0.61
CA ARG A 16 4.80 14.36 -1.72
C ARG A 16 6.25 14.20 -1.30
N SER A 17 6.73 14.96 -0.32
CA SER A 17 8.09 14.86 0.20
C SER A 17 8.38 13.50 0.83
N ILE A 18 7.43 12.96 1.60
CA ILE A 18 7.56 11.65 2.27
C ILE A 18 7.48 10.53 1.23
N VAL A 19 6.50 10.59 0.34
CA VAL A 19 6.35 9.60 -0.75
C VAL A 19 7.62 9.54 -1.60
N LYS A 20 8.17 10.71 -1.98
CA LYS A 20 9.42 10.78 -2.73
C LYS A 20 10.57 10.16 -1.93
N LEU A 21 10.76 10.55 -0.68
CA LEU A 21 11.83 10.00 0.15
C LEU A 21 11.77 8.46 0.22
N LEU A 22 10.60 7.90 0.53
CA LEU A 22 10.42 6.44 0.60
C LEU A 22 10.73 5.77 -0.74
N THR A 23 10.23 6.32 -1.84
CA THR A 23 10.45 5.74 -3.17
C THR A 23 11.95 5.77 -3.55
N GLU A 24 12.65 6.86 -3.26
CA GLU A 24 14.09 6.99 -3.54
C GLU A 24 14.94 6.06 -2.66
N MET A 25 14.50 5.74 -1.45
CA MET A 25 15.20 4.79 -0.58
C MET A 25 15.00 3.33 -1.00
N LEU A 26 13.82 3.00 -1.54
CA LEU A 26 13.48 1.63 -1.94
C LEU A 26 13.94 1.27 -3.34
N GLU A 27 14.16 2.28 -4.19
CA GLU A 27 14.68 2.12 -5.55
C GLU A 27 13.91 1.08 -6.41
N PRO A 28 12.58 1.21 -6.60
CA PRO A 28 11.76 0.21 -7.26
C PRO A 28 11.93 0.22 -8.79
N TYR A 29 13.10 -0.18 -9.29
CA TYR A 29 13.44 -0.17 -10.73
C TYR A 29 12.68 -1.20 -11.56
N LYS A 30 12.39 -2.37 -10.98
CA LYS A 30 11.73 -3.50 -11.66
C LYS A 30 11.09 -4.43 -10.64
N GLY A 31 9.98 -5.07 -10.99
CA GLY A 31 9.28 -6.05 -10.15
C GLY A 31 7.91 -5.61 -9.68
N ARG A 32 7.38 -6.29 -8.68
CA ARG A 32 6.02 -6.10 -8.17
C ARG A 32 6.03 -5.07 -7.05
N ILE A 33 5.29 -3.98 -7.25
CA ILE A 33 5.05 -2.94 -6.25
C ILE A 33 3.67 -3.16 -5.66
N PHE A 34 3.58 -3.21 -4.33
CA PHE A 34 2.32 -3.43 -3.62
C PHE A 34 2.06 -2.35 -2.56
N ASP A 35 0.83 -1.84 -2.50
CA ASP A 35 0.33 -1.00 -1.41
C ASP A 35 -1.04 -1.51 -0.96
N PRO A 36 -1.17 -2.19 0.19
CA PRO A 36 -2.42 -2.78 0.66
C PRO A 36 -3.43 -1.75 1.22
N CYS A 37 -3.04 -0.48 1.27
CA CYS A 37 -3.87 0.64 1.73
C CYS A 37 -3.63 1.86 0.82
N CYS A 38 -3.78 1.64 -0.49
CA CYS A 38 -3.18 2.50 -1.50
C CYS A 38 -3.77 3.91 -1.60
N GLY A 39 -4.87 4.20 -0.92
CA GLY A 39 -5.53 5.49 -0.98
C GLY A 39 -5.81 5.85 -2.43
N SER A 40 -5.44 7.08 -2.82
CA SER A 40 -5.57 7.56 -4.20
C SER A 40 -4.46 7.09 -5.16
N GLY A 41 -3.56 6.20 -4.72
CA GLY A 41 -2.46 5.65 -5.52
C GLY A 41 -1.23 6.56 -5.58
N GLY A 42 -1.02 7.41 -4.56
CA GLY A 42 0.10 8.36 -4.52
C GLY A 42 1.47 7.69 -4.59
N MET A 43 1.64 6.54 -3.92
CA MET A 43 2.89 5.76 -3.94
C MET A 43 3.23 5.25 -5.35
N PHE A 44 2.23 4.76 -6.09
CA PHE A 44 2.42 4.25 -7.46
C PHE A 44 2.82 5.35 -8.44
N VAL A 45 2.17 6.53 -8.36
CA VAL A 45 2.53 7.68 -9.19
C VAL A 45 3.96 8.14 -8.94
N GLN A 46 4.43 8.08 -7.69
CA GLN A 46 5.80 8.46 -7.39
C GLN A 46 6.80 7.39 -7.82
N SER A 47 6.45 6.11 -7.72
CA SER A 47 7.25 4.99 -8.21
C SER A 47 7.48 5.07 -9.72
N GLU A 48 6.44 5.37 -10.49
CA GLU A 48 6.56 5.65 -11.93
C GLU A 48 7.56 6.79 -12.21
N LYS A 49 7.39 7.94 -11.53
CA LYS A 49 8.29 9.09 -11.69
C LYS A 49 9.74 8.78 -11.33
N PHE A 50 9.96 7.95 -10.30
CA PHE A 50 11.30 7.50 -9.93
C PHE A 50 11.92 6.69 -11.07
N VAL A 51 11.19 5.72 -11.62
CA VAL A 51 11.66 4.88 -12.73
C VAL A 51 11.98 5.73 -13.96
N GLU A 52 11.11 6.67 -14.33
CA GLU A 52 11.35 7.59 -15.45
C GLU A 52 12.60 8.48 -15.22
N ALA A 53 12.72 9.08 -14.03
CA ALA A 53 13.82 10.00 -13.72
C ALA A 53 15.19 9.31 -13.71
N HIS A 54 15.24 8.01 -13.44
CA HIS A 54 16.47 7.22 -13.35
C HIS A 54 16.71 6.32 -14.57
N GLY A 55 16.00 6.55 -15.68
CA GLY A 55 16.23 5.84 -16.95
C GLY A 55 15.75 4.39 -16.98
N GLY A 56 14.90 3.99 -16.03
CA GLY A 56 14.24 2.70 -16.03
C GLY A 56 13.06 2.64 -17.01
N LYS A 57 12.33 1.51 -17.01
CA LYS A 57 11.17 1.30 -17.88
C LYS A 57 9.94 1.00 -17.03
N ILE A 58 8.88 1.79 -17.19
CA ILE A 58 7.62 1.62 -16.44
C ILE A 58 7.03 0.21 -16.64
N LYS A 59 7.18 -0.38 -17.83
CA LYS A 59 6.72 -1.76 -18.11
C LYS A 59 7.45 -2.85 -17.32
N ASP A 60 8.59 -2.53 -16.70
CA ASP A 60 9.34 -3.48 -15.87
C ASP A 60 8.81 -3.52 -14.43
N ILE A 61 7.86 -2.64 -14.07
CA ILE A 61 7.13 -2.68 -12.80
C ILE A 61 5.69 -3.15 -13.00
N SER A 62 5.16 -3.88 -12.01
CA SER A 62 3.75 -4.31 -11.96
C SER A 62 3.12 -3.80 -10.68
N VAL A 63 2.02 -3.06 -10.80
CA VAL A 63 1.37 -2.37 -9.67
C VAL A 63 0.21 -3.18 -9.14
N TYR A 64 0.22 -3.41 -7.83
CA TYR A 64 -0.85 -4.06 -7.07
C TYR A 64 -1.26 -3.15 -5.93
N GLY A 65 -2.55 -3.07 -5.66
CA GLY A 65 -3.02 -2.31 -4.52
C GLY A 65 -4.37 -2.72 -4.02
N GLN A 66 -4.69 -2.28 -2.81
CA GLN A 66 -5.99 -2.50 -2.20
C GLN A 66 -6.41 -1.25 -1.41
N GLU A 67 -7.70 -0.95 -1.44
CA GLU A 67 -8.29 0.18 -0.74
C GLU A 67 -9.68 -0.19 -0.24
N SER A 68 -9.98 0.09 1.02
CA SER A 68 -11.26 -0.29 1.65
C SER A 68 -12.37 0.72 1.34
N ASN A 69 -12.03 2.00 1.18
CA ASN A 69 -12.99 3.03 0.82
C ASN A 69 -13.30 3.01 -0.68
N GLN A 70 -14.54 2.70 -1.04
CA GLN A 70 -14.95 2.56 -2.44
C GLN A 70 -14.72 3.84 -3.29
N THR A 71 -14.93 5.01 -2.71
CA THR A 71 -14.71 6.29 -3.43
C THR A 71 -13.22 6.50 -3.68
N THR A 72 -12.39 6.30 -2.66
CA THR A 72 -10.93 6.40 -2.77
C THR A 72 -10.36 5.38 -3.75
N TRP A 73 -10.87 4.15 -3.73
CA TRP A 73 -10.53 3.10 -4.70
C TRP A 73 -10.83 3.52 -6.15
N LYS A 74 -12.01 4.10 -6.41
CA LYS A 74 -12.36 4.64 -7.75
C LYS A 74 -11.38 5.74 -8.16
N LEU A 75 -11.04 6.64 -7.24
CA LEU A 75 -10.04 7.69 -7.49
C LEU A 75 -8.67 7.10 -7.84
N CYS A 76 -8.21 6.06 -7.11
CA CYS A 76 -6.97 5.36 -7.42
C CYS A 76 -6.98 4.79 -8.83
N LYS A 77 -8.04 4.05 -9.21
CA LYS A 77 -8.16 3.48 -10.55
C LYS A 77 -8.16 4.54 -11.64
N MET A 78 -8.87 5.64 -11.45
CA MET A 78 -8.84 6.78 -12.38
C MET A 78 -7.43 7.38 -12.47
N ASN A 79 -6.74 7.53 -11.33
CA ASN A 79 -5.40 8.09 -11.25
C ASN A 79 -4.37 7.24 -12.01
N MET A 80 -4.47 5.92 -11.90
CA MET A 80 -3.65 4.96 -12.67
C MET A 80 -3.96 5.02 -14.16
N ALA A 81 -5.25 5.02 -14.53
CA ALA A 81 -5.68 5.06 -15.93
C ALA A 81 -5.23 6.34 -16.65
N ILE A 82 -5.32 7.52 -16.00
CA ILE A 82 -4.88 8.80 -16.58
C ILE A 82 -3.38 8.80 -16.91
N ARG A 83 -2.58 8.03 -16.17
CA ARG A 83 -1.13 7.90 -16.39
C ARG A 83 -0.74 6.74 -17.28
N GLY A 84 -1.71 5.89 -17.66
CA GLY A 84 -1.41 4.69 -18.44
C GLY A 84 -0.67 3.62 -17.64
N ILE A 85 -0.77 3.64 -16.31
CA ILE A 85 -0.18 2.61 -15.44
C ILE A 85 -1.12 1.41 -15.42
N ASP A 86 -0.68 0.27 -15.97
CA ASP A 86 -1.38 -0.99 -15.80
C ASP A 86 -1.28 -1.45 -14.33
N SER A 87 -2.42 -1.67 -13.70
CA SER A 87 -2.50 -1.84 -12.25
C SER A 87 -3.66 -2.76 -11.83
N ASN A 88 -3.38 -3.63 -10.88
CA ASN A 88 -4.37 -4.51 -10.26
C ASN A 88 -4.81 -3.93 -8.91
N ILE A 89 -5.69 -2.92 -8.96
CA ILE A 89 -6.22 -2.25 -7.76
C ILE A 89 -7.56 -2.86 -7.35
N LYS A 90 -7.59 -3.46 -6.16
CA LYS A 90 -8.74 -4.16 -5.58
C LYS A 90 -9.47 -3.29 -4.55
N TRP A 91 -10.78 -3.52 -4.43
CA TRP A 91 -11.60 -2.93 -3.39
C TRP A 91 -11.85 -3.98 -2.32
N GLY A 92 -11.59 -3.65 -1.06
CA GLY A 92 -11.79 -4.56 0.07
C GLY A 92 -10.95 -4.14 1.28
N ASP A 93 -11.31 -4.65 2.46
CA ASP A 93 -10.50 -4.45 3.68
C ASP A 93 -9.28 -5.37 3.64
N ALA A 94 -8.07 -4.81 3.80
CA ALA A 94 -6.83 -5.59 3.68
C ALA A 94 -6.69 -6.68 4.75
N PHE A 95 -7.32 -6.50 5.91
CA PHE A 95 -7.29 -7.49 6.98
C PHE A 95 -8.35 -8.58 6.79
N HIS A 96 -9.60 -8.22 6.53
CA HIS A 96 -10.73 -9.16 6.53
C HIS A 96 -11.05 -9.73 5.16
N ASP A 97 -10.61 -9.06 4.10
CA ASP A 97 -10.87 -9.44 2.72
C ASP A 97 -9.64 -9.13 1.85
N ASP A 98 -8.52 -9.79 2.17
CA ASP A 98 -7.30 -9.70 1.38
C ASP A 98 -7.56 -10.22 -0.04
N GLN A 99 -7.51 -9.32 -1.01
CA GLN A 99 -7.76 -9.61 -2.43
C GLN A 99 -6.50 -10.06 -3.18
N HIS A 100 -5.34 -10.07 -2.51
CA HIS A 100 -4.03 -10.42 -3.05
C HIS A 100 -3.31 -11.48 -2.20
N LYS A 101 -4.05 -12.44 -1.64
CA LYS A 101 -3.57 -13.48 -0.68
C LYS A 101 -2.24 -14.14 -1.06
N ASP A 102 -2.07 -14.48 -2.33
CA ASP A 102 -0.88 -15.18 -2.83
C ASP A 102 0.21 -14.25 -3.37
N LEU A 103 -0.03 -12.93 -3.38
CA LEU A 103 0.95 -11.96 -3.87
C LEU A 103 2.17 -11.93 -2.94
N LYS A 104 3.33 -12.17 -3.55
CA LYS A 104 4.64 -11.86 -2.99
C LYS A 104 5.29 -10.76 -3.82
N ALA A 105 5.39 -9.57 -3.22
CA ALA A 105 5.88 -8.34 -3.81
C ALA A 105 7.40 -8.17 -3.61
N ASP A 106 8.03 -7.47 -4.54
CA ASP A 106 9.43 -7.06 -4.44
C ASP A 106 9.55 -5.79 -3.58
N PHE A 107 8.57 -4.90 -3.72
CA PHE A 107 8.50 -3.65 -2.97
C PHE A 107 7.11 -3.49 -2.37
N ILE A 108 7.04 -3.17 -1.08
CA ILE A 108 5.83 -2.67 -0.44
C ILE A 108 6.06 -1.23 -0.06
N LEU A 109 5.25 -0.31 -0.59
CA LEU A 109 5.28 1.11 -0.25
C LEU A 109 3.91 1.49 0.27
N ALA A 110 3.80 1.83 1.55
CA ALA A 110 2.49 2.03 2.17
C ALA A 110 2.50 3.12 3.25
N ASN A 111 1.37 3.79 3.43
CA ASN A 111 1.13 4.67 4.56
C ASN A 111 -0.21 4.31 5.21
N PRO A 112 -0.23 3.28 6.06
CA PRO A 112 -1.47 2.77 6.63
C PRO A 112 -2.11 3.78 7.61
N PRO A 113 -3.40 3.58 7.93
CA PRO A 113 -4.05 4.29 9.04
C PRO A 113 -3.26 4.09 10.34
N PHE A 114 -2.85 5.19 10.97
CA PHE A 114 -2.06 5.15 12.19
C PHE A 114 -2.95 5.01 13.43
N ASN A 115 -2.57 4.13 14.35
CA ASN A 115 -3.28 3.85 15.61
C ASN A 115 -4.76 3.51 15.40
N ASP A 116 -5.07 2.76 14.35
CA ASP A 116 -6.44 2.29 14.12
C ASP A 116 -6.83 1.30 15.22
N SER A 117 -7.81 1.68 16.03
CA SER A 117 -8.36 0.84 17.09
C SER A 117 -9.54 0.00 16.63
N ASP A 118 -10.17 0.37 15.51
CA ASP A 118 -11.46 -0.15 15.06
C ASP A 118 -11.26 -1.14 13.89
N TRP A 119 -10.11 -1.81 13.88
CA TRP A 119 -9.71 -2.78 12.86
C TRP A 119 -10.17 -4.21 13.18
N ASN A 120 -11.05 -4.42 14.17
CA ASN A 120 -11.65 -5.71 14.55
C ASN A 120 -10.65 -6.88 14.73
N GLY A 121 -9.48 -6.60 15.31
CA GLY A 121 -8.40 -7.59 15.48
C GLY A 121 -8.77 -8.83 16.30
N GLU A 122 -9.83 -8.76 17.12
CA GLU A 122 -10.40 -9.89 17.84
C GLU A 122 -10.93 -11.01 16.93
N LEU A 123 -11.29 -10.70 15.68
CA LEU A 123 -11.74 -11.69 14.70
C LEU A 123 -10.58 -12.42 14.02
N LEU A 124 -9.36 -11.91 14.20
CA LEU A 124 -8.17 -12.37 13.47
C LEU A 124 -7.16 -13.07 14.39
N GLN A 125 -7.53 -13.55 15.58
CA GLN A 125 -6.55 -14.05 16.57
C GLN A 125 -5.67 -15.21 16.06
N GLU A 126 -6.15 -16.01 15.12
CA GLU A 126 -5.46 -17.18 14.55
C GLU A 126 -4.95 -16.94 13.10
N ASP A 127 -4.90 -15.68 12.65
CA ASP A 127 -4.52 -15.36 11.28
C ASP A 127 -3.07 -15.80 10.96
N VAL A 128 -2.89 -16.35 9.77
CA VAL A 128 -1.60 -16.85 9.28
C VAL A 128 -0.51 -15.78 9.18
N ARG A 129 -0.90 -14.50 9.14
CA ARG A 129 0.01 -13.34 9.09
C ARG A 129 0.74 -13.11 10.41
N TRP A 130 0.20 -13.55 11.55
CA TRP A 130 0.73 -13.24 12.89
C TRP A 130 1.92 -14.11 13.32
N LYS A 131 2.96 -14.18 12.48
CA LYS A 131 4.17 -15.00 12.74
C LYS A 131 5.00 -14.52 13.92
N PHE A 132 4.86 -13.25 14.32
CA PHE A 132 5.63 -12.62 15.38
C PHE A 132 4.78 -12.31 16.62
N GLY A 133 3.62 -12.98 16.74
CA GLY A 133 2.66 -12.76 17.81
C GLY A 133 1.42 -12.00 17.34
N VAL A 134 0.33 -12.17 18.07
CA VAL A 134 -0.97 -11.55 17.75
C VAL A 134 -0.89 -10.04 18.03
N PRO A 135 -1.19 -9.17 17.04
CA PRO A 135 -1.19 -7.73 17.24
C PRO A 135 -2.22 -7.26 18.30
N PRO A 136 -1.97 -6.11 18.97
CA PRO A 136 -2.94 -5.55 19.90
C PRO A 136 -4.28 -5.21 19.24
N LYS A 137 -5.39 -5.66 19.85
CA LYS A 137 -6.75 -5.45 19.34
C LYS A 137 -7.10 -3.96 19.15
N ASN A 138 -6.53 -3.09 19.98
CA ASN A 138 -6.78 -1.65 19.96
C ASN A 138 -5.76 -0.85 19.13
N ASN A 139 -4.85 -1.50 18.39
CA ASN A 139 -3.88 -0.81 17.54
C ASN A 139 -3.38 -1.67 16.37
N ALA A 140 -3.77 -1.31 15.15
CA ALA A 140 -3.42 -2.02 13.92
C ALA A 140 -1.97 -1.84 13.44
N ASN A 141 -1.15 -0.99 14.06
CA ASN A 141 0.18 -0.64 13.52
C ASN A 141 1.04 -1.90 13.27
N PHE A 142 1.13 -2.81 14.24
CA PHE A 142 1.88 -4.05 14.07
C PHE A 142 1.14 -5.12 13.25
N ALA A 143 -0.18 -4.99 13.09
CA ALA A 143 -0.92 -5.80 12.14
C ALA A 143 -0.52 -5.44 10.70
N TRP A 144 -0.38 -4.14 10.39
CA TRP A 144 0.12 -3.67 9.09
C TRP A 144 1.54 -4.15 8.80
N VAL A 145 2.46 -4.02 9.78
CA VAL A 145 3.84 -4.51 9.61
C VAL A 145 3.86 -6.02 9.29
N GLN A 146 3.11 -6.83 10.03
CA GLN A 146 3.05 -8.27 9.77
C GLN A 146 2.33 -8.61 8.46
N HIS A 147 1.35 -7.81 8.04
CA HIS A 147 0.72 -7.93 6.73
C HIS A 147 1.72 -7.63 5.61
N PHE A 148 2.56 -6.59 5.75
CA PHE A 148 3.62 -6.31 4.78
C PHE A 148 4.61 -7.47 4.70
N ILE A 149 5.10 -7.97 5.85
CA ILE A 149 6.01 -9.12 5.88
C ILE A 149 5.38 -10.35 5.24
N HIS A 150 4.08 -10.57 5.45
CA HIS A 150 3.38 -11.68 4.81
C HIS A 150 3.40 -11.57 3.29
N HIS A 151 3.24 -10.37 2.72
CA HIS A 151 3.23 -10.16 1.27
C HIS A 151 4.60 -9.83 0.67
N LEU A 152 5.67 -9.75 1.45
CA LEU A 152 7.02 -9.62 0.90
C LEU A 152 7.52 -10.96 0.38
N ASN A 153 8.20 -10.92 -0.77
CA ASN A 153 9.02 -12.04 -1.19
C ASN A 153 10.32 -12.09 -0.34
N PRO A 154 11.09 -13.20 -0.37
CA PRO A 154 12.27 -13.37 0.50
C PRO A 154 13.38 -12.33 0.32
N THR A 155 13.42 -11.63 -0.80
CA THR A 155 14.40 -10.58 -1.13
C THR A 155 13.78 -9.20 -1.18
N GLY A 156 12.49 -9.07 -0.81
CA GLY A 156 11.72 -7.86 -0.96
C GLY A 156 11.99 -6.88 0.17
N VAL A 157 11.65 -5.62 -0.08
CA VAL A 157 11.83 -4.52 0.88
C VAL A 157 10.50 -3.81 1.07
N ALA A 158 10.17 -3.44 2.31
CA ALA A 158 9.01 -2.61 2.65
C ALA A 158 9.46 -1.25 3.21
N GLY A 159 8.69 -0.21 2.91
CA GLY A 159 8.92 1.18 3.33
C GLY A 159 7.63 1.98 3.50
#